data_AF-A0A2E0KRX6-F1
#
_entry.id   AF-A0A2E0KRX6-F1
#
_cell.length_a   1.000
_cell.length_b   1.000
_cell.length_c   1.000
_cell.angle_alpha   90.00
_cell.angle_beta   90.00
_cell.angle_gamma   90.00
#
_symmetry.space_group_name_H-M   'P 1'
#
loop_
_entity.id
_entity.type
_entity.pdbx_description
1 polymer ?
#
loop_
_entity_poly.entity_id
_entity_poly.type
_entity_poly.pdbx_seq_one_letter_code
_entity_poly.pdbx_strand_id
1 'polypeptide(L)'
;MNIKNLVRKNIEDLLPYSSARDEFNKSDSYIYLDANESSYDNGYNRYPDNKHPELIALISNYKKLNKDELVLCNGTDELIDLVIRVFCEPGKDKIITLNPTYGMYEVSAKINNVN
;
A
#
# COMPACT_ATOMS: atom_id res chain seq x y z
N MET A 1 -20.77 -19.16 15.86
CA MET A 1 -19.37 -19.21 15.38
C MET A 1 -18.73 -17.86 15.68
N ASN A 2 -17.59 -17.81 16.36
CA ASN A 2 -16.92 -16.53 16.70
C ASN A 2 -15.91 -16.19 15.60
N ILE A 3 -16.07 -15.03 14.94
CA ILE A 3 -15.20 -14.58 13.83
C ILE A 3 -13.74 -14.44 14.29
N LYS A 4 -13.50 -14.05 15.55
CA LYS A 4 -12.13 -13.90 16.08
C LYS A 4 -11.31 -15.19 15.98
N ASN A 5 -11.97 -16.35 16.08
CA ASN A 5 -11.31 -17.64 15.97
C ASN A 5 -10.82 -17.97 14.55
N LEU A 6 -11.18 -17.16 13.54
CA LEU A 6 -10.74 -17.29 12.16
C LEU A 6 -9.60 -16.33 11.80
N VAL A 7 -9.34 -15.33 12.66
CA VAL A 7 -8.32 -14.31 12.40
C VAL A 7 -6.96 -14.88 12.80
N ARG A 8 -5.95 -14.69 11.93
CA ARG A 8 -4.58 -15.08 12.23
C ARG A 8 -4.07 -14.33 13.47
N LYS A 9 -3.32 -15.02 14.33
CA LYS A 9 -2.86 -14.43 15.59
C LYS A 9 -2.03 -13.15 15.40
N ASN A 10 -1.15 -13.11 14.40
CA ASN A 10 -0.35 -11.93 14.08
C ASN A 10 -1.19 -10.72 13.64
N ILE A 11 -2.38 -10.95 13.08
CA ILE A 11 -3.30 -9.87 12.68
C ILE A 11 -4.18 -9.44 13.86
N GLU A 12 -4.57 -10.37 14.73
CA GLU A 12 -5.28 -10.05 15.97
C GLU A 12 -4.43 -9.17 16.90
N ASP A 13 -3.14 -9.48 17.00
CA ASP A 13 -2.19 -8.75 17.85
C ASP A 13 -1.59 -7.51 17.17
N LEU A 14 -1.94 -7.25 15.90
CA LEU A 14 -1.44 -6.12 15.13
C LEU A 14 -1.98 -4.80 15.68
N LEU A 15 -1.09 -3.90 16.07
CA LEU A 15 -1.45 -2.50 16.26
C LEU A 15 -1.50 -1.84 14.88
N PRO A 16 -2.66 -1.34 14.43
CA PRO A 16 -2.76 -0.68 13.13
C PRO A 16 -1.85 0.55 13.12
N TYR A 17 -1.32 0.87 11.93
CA TYR A 17 -0.59 2.11 11.74
C TYR A 17 -1.51 3.28 12.07
N SER A 18 -1.11 4.10 13.04
CA SER A 18 -1.77 5.37 13.31
C SER A 18 -1.10 6.42 12.43
N SER A 19 -1.77 6.82 11.37
CA SER A 19 -1.36 7.96 10.59
C SER A 19 -1.72 9.25 11.33
N ALA A 20 -1.12 10.37 10.93
CA ALA A 20 -1.49 11.68 11.46
C ALA A 20 -2.98 12.06 11.22
N ARG A 21 -3.70 11.31 10.36
CA ARG A 21 -5.14 11.51 10.12
C ARG A 21 -6.05 10.78 11.10
N ASP A 22 -5.55 9.78 11.82
CA ASP A 22 -6.36 8.96 12.75
C ASP A 22 -6.62 9.67 14.10
N GLU A 23 -5.99 10.82 14.34
CA GLU A 23 -6.17 11.65 15.55
C GLU A 23 -7.30 12.71 15.43
N PHE A 24 -8.11 12.70 14.36
CA PHE A 24 -9.20 13.67 14.15
C PHE A 24 -10.51 13.02 13.66
N ASN A 25 -11.66 13.40 14.27
CA ASN A 25 -13.00 12.86 13.95
C ASN A 25 -13.62 13.46 12.68
N LYS A 26 -14.28 12.64 11.84
CA LYS A 26 -15.15 13.06 10.72
C LYS A 26 -16.65 12.82 11.02
N SER A 27 -17.53 13.62 10.42
CA SER A 27 -19.01 13.67 10.57
C SER A 27 -19.74 13.28 9.26
N ASP A 28 -20.94 12.70 9.33
CA ASP A 28 -21.76 12.25 8.16
C ASP A 28 -22.60 13.36 7.48
N SER A 29 -22.31 14.62 7.78
CA SER A 29 -23.05 15.78 7.26
C SER A 29 -22.40 16.42 6.02
N TYR A 30 -21.63 15.68 5.22
CA TYR A 30 -20.78 16.26 4.16
C TYR A 30 -21.17 15.88 2.74
N ILE A 31 -20.91 16.82 1.83
CA ILE A 31 -20.79 16.57 0.38
C ILE A 31 -19.35 16.14 0.13
N TYR A 32 -19.15 14.95 -0.43
CA TYR A 32 -17.83 14.37 -0.67
C TYR A 32 -17.19 15.00 -1.93
N LEU A 33 -16.33 15.99 -1.68
CA LEU A 33 -15.40 16.61 -2.62
C LEU A 33 -13.96 16.31 -2.19
N ASP A 34 -13.72 15.08 -1.72
CA ASP A 34 -12.50 14.72 -0.99
C ASP A 34 -11.61 13.72 -1.71
N ALA A 35 -12.04 13.20 -2.86
CA ALA A 35 -11.28 12.25 -3.69
C ALA A 35 -11.13 12.65 -5.17
N ASN A 36 -11.51 13.87 -5.55
CA ASN A 36 -11.42 14.41 -6.93
C ASN A 36 -12.10 13.53 -7.99
N GLU A 37 -13.15 12.82 -7.59
CA GLU A 37 -14.01 12.09 -8.49
C GLU A 37 -14.76 13.11 -9.35
N SER A 38 -14.69 12.94 -10.67
CA SER A 38 -15.44 13.80 -11.58
C SER A 38 -16.93 13.67 -11.27
N SER A 39 -17.60 14.80 -11.07
CA SER A 39 -19.06 14.86 -10.88
C SER A 39 -19.83 14.74 -12.20
N TYR A 40 -19.11 14.64 -13.31
CA TYR A 40 -19.61 14.52 -14.68
C TYR A 40 -19.10 13.22 -15.32
N ASP A 41 -19.89 12.65 -16.25
CA ASP A 41 -19.53 11.46 -17.01
C ASP A 41 -18.26 11.71 -17.85
N ASN A 42 -17.19 10.97 -17.55
CA ASN A 42 -15.87 11.13 -18.15
C ASN A 42 -15.61 10.14 -19.29
N GLY A 43 -16.62 9.34 -19.68
CA GLY A 43 -16.51 8.36 -20.76
C GLY A 43 -15.63 7.14 -20.44
N TYR A 44 -15.08 7.05 -19.23
CA TYR A 44 -14.30 5.89 -18.80
C TYR A 44 -15.20 4.89 -18.06
N ASN A 45 -15.78 3.98 -18.83
CA ASN A 45 -16.47 2.77 -18.37
C ASN A 45 -15.58 1.51 -18.43
N ARG A 46 -14.29 1.70 -18.72
CA ARG A 46 -13.29 0.64 -18.86
C ARG A 46 -12.14 0.87 -17.89
N TYR A 47 -11.69 -0.21 -17.28
CA TYR A 47 -10.48 -0.22 -16.48
C TYR A 47 -9.30 0.34 -17.29
N PRO A 48 -8.36 1.03 -16.63
CA PRO A 48 -7.14 1.46 -17.29
C PRO A 48 -6.32 0.23 -17.76
N ASP A 49 -5.40 0.46 -18.69
CA ASP A 49 -4.38 -0.54 -19.01
C ASP A 49 -3.53 -0.81 -17.77
N ASN A 50 -3.57 -2.05 -17.27
CA ASN A 50 -2.87 -2.46 -16.06
C ASN A 50 -1.35 -2.39 -16.15
N LYS A 51 -0.78 -2.28 -17.36
CA LYS A 51 0.67 -2.15 -17.57
C LYS A 51 1.13 -0.71 -17.74
N HIS A 52 0.20 0.24 -17.92
CA HIS A 52 0.47 1.66 -18.07
C HIS A 52 1.71 1.98 -18.95
N PRO A 53 1.80 1.43 -20.19
CA PRO A 53 3.03 1.43 -20.99
C PRO A 53 3.54 2.84 -21.34
N GLU A 54 2.64 3.80 -21.49
CA GLU A 54 2.98 5.20 -21.76
C GLU A 54 3.67 5.85 -20.54
N LEU A 55 3.15 5.61 -19.34
CA LEU A 55 3.73 6.13 -18.10
C LEU A 55 5.10 5.49 -17.83
N ILE A 56 5.23 4.17 -18.03
CA ILE A 56 6.52 3.48 -17.91
C ILE A 56 7.54 4.07 -18.89
N ALA A 57 7.16 4.30 -20.15
CA ALA A 57 8.06 4.90 -21.14
C ALA A 57 8.51 6.31 -20.74
N LEU A 58 7.60 7.13 -20.21
CA LEU A 58 7.91 8.47 -19.74
C LEU A 58 8.91 8.45 -18.57
N ILE A 59 8.68 7.62 -17.56
CA ILE A 59 9.55 7.50 -16.38
C ILE A 59 10.92 6.94 -16.76
N SER A 60 10.95 5.89 -17.60
CA SER A 60 12.17 5.26 -18.11
C SER A 60 13.08 6.28 -18.80
N ASN A 61 12.51 7.10 -19.69
CA ASN A 61 13.25 8.15 -20.39
C ASN A 61 13.77 9.23 -19.42
N TYR A 62 12.94 9.66 -18.47
CA TYR A 62 13.30 10.70 -17.50
C TYR A 62 14.40 10.24 -16.52
N LYS A 63 14.28 9.02 -16.00
CA LYS A 63 15.23 8.42 -15.04
C LYS A 63 16.44 7.76 -15.70
N LYS A 64 16.43 7.61 -17.03
CA LYS A 64 17.43 6.88 -17.82
C LYS A 64 17.60 5.44 -17.34
N LEU A 65 16.49 4.76 -17.11
CA LEU A 65 16.41 3.34 -16.70
C LEU A 65 15.72 2.52 -17.78
N ASN A 66 15.96 1.22 -17.83
CA ASN A 66 15.23 0.33 -18.71
C ASN A 66 13.79 0.13 -18.18
N LYS A 67 12.85 -0.15 -19.09
CA LYS A 67 11.43 -0.27 -18.74
C LYS A 67 11.13 -1.46 -17.82
N ASP A 68 11.93 -2.52 -17.93
CA ASP A 68 11.88 -3.74 -17.11
C ASP A 68 12.49 -3.56 -15.71
N GLU A 69 13.16 -2.44 -15.47
CA GLU A 69 13.65 -2.05 -14.14
C GLU A 69 12.62 -1.21 -13.35
N LEU A 70 11.42 -0.99 -13.93
CA LEU A 70 10.37 -0.17 -13.34
C LEU A 70 9.17 -1.01 -12.93
N VAL A 71 8.71 -0.77 -11.71
CA VAL A 71 7.42 -1.25 -11.20
C VAL A 71 6.59 -0.03 -10.78
N LEU A 72 5.33 0.00 -11.20
CA LEU A 72 4.37 1.00 -10.77
C LEU A 72 3.52 0.42 -9.65
N CYS A 73 3.28 1.21 -8.61
CA CYS A 73 2.46 0.84 -7.47
C CYS A 73 1.55 2.02 -7.10
N ASN A 74 0.45 1.72 -6.43
CA ASN A 74 -0.44 2.69 -5.80
C ASN A 74 0.19 3.22 -4.50
N GLY A 75 1.29 3.96 -4.64
CA GLY A 75 2.12 4.42 -3.54
C GLY A 75 3.22 3.44 -3.17
N THR A 76 4.21 3.94 -2.43
CA THR A 76 5.39 3.15 -2.03
C THR A 76 5.06 2.10 -0.97
N ASP A 77 3.98 2.27 -0.21
CA ASP A 77 3.56 1.30 0.81
C ASP A 77 3.19 -0.06 0.21
N GLU A 78 2.55 -0.05 -0.97
CA GLU A 78 2.29 -1.29 -1.73
C GLU A 78 3.60 -1.94 -2.14
N LEU A 79 4.60 -1.17 -2.61
CA LEU A 79 5.89 -1.72 -2.98
C LEU A 79 6.63 -2.32 -1.77
N ILE A 80 6.58 -1.66 -0.60
CA ILE A 80 7.17 -2.17 0.65
C ILE A 80 6.53 -3.51 1.02
N ASP A 81 5.20 -3.60 1.01
CA ASP A 81 4.47 -4.84 1.28
C ASP A 81 4.82 -5.95 0.27
N LEU A 82 4.87 -5.62 -1.03
CA LEU A 82 5.23 -6.57 -2.08
C LEU A 82 6.65 -7.12 -1.91
N VAL A 83 7.63 -6.26 -1.61
CA VAL A 83 9.02 -6.70 -1.38
C VAL A 83 9.09 -7.67 -0.20
N ILE A 84 8.43 -7.35 0.92
CA ILE A 84 8.39 -8.25 2.09
C ILE A 84 7.72 -9.58 1.70
N ARG A 85 6.58 -9.53 1.01
CA ARG A 85 5.81 -10.73 0.64
C ARG A 85 6.56 -11.64 -0.33
N VAL A 86 7.35 -11.09 -1.24
CA VAL A 86 8.09 -11.87 -2.25
C VAL A 86 9.35 -12.51 -1.65
N PHE A 87 10.04 -11.80 -0.74
CA PHE A 87 11.38 -12.19 -0.30
C PHE A 87 11.49 -12.68 1.14
N CYS A 88 10.43 -12.62 1.94
CA CYS A 88 10.44 -13.08 3.32
C CYS A 88 9.42 -14.20 3.55
N GLU A 89 9.89 -15.36 4.01
CA GLU A 89 9.05 -16.45 4.50
C GLU A 89 8.43 -16.07 5.86
N PRO A 90 7.08 -16.03 5.98
CA PRO A 90 6.39 -15.70 7.23
C PRO A 90 6.83 -16.57 8.41
N GLY A 91 7.14 -15.95 9.55
CA GLY A 91 7.53 -16.62 10.79
C GLY A 91 8.97 -17.14 10.80
N LYS A 92 9.72 -17.00 9.70
CA LYS A 92 11.09 -17.48 9.58
C LYS A 92 12.07 -16.33 9.31
N ASP A 93 11.80 -15.56 8.26
CA ASP A 93 12.68 -14.49 7.83
C ASP A 93 12.38 -13.19 8.58
N LYS A 94 13.28 -12.23 8.43
CA LYS A 94 13.25 -10.95 9.16
C LYS A 94 13.67 -9.79 8.28
N ILE A 95 13.19 -8.60 8.61
CA ILE A 95 13.68 -7.34 8.02
C ILE A 95 14.49 -6.55 9.03
N ILE A 96 15.33 -5.63 8.54
CA ILE A 96 16.11 -4.73 9.37
C ILE A 96 15.82 -3.29 8.95
N THR A 97 15.52 -2.45 9.93
CA THR A 97 15.31 -1.01 9.75
C THR A 97 16.21 -0.24 10.73
N LEU A 98 16.49 1.02 10.41
CA LEU A 98 17.34 1.89 11.24
C LEU A 98 16.48 2.95 11.91
N ASN A 99 16.15 2.78 13.19
CA ASN A 99 15.30 3.71 13.92
C ASN A 99 16.05 4.98 14.38
N PRO A 100 15.40 6.16 14.34
CA PRO A 100 14.02 6.40 13.89
C PRO A 100 13.91 6.44 12.35
N THR A 101 12.88 5.78 11.81
CA THR A 101 12.59 5.78 10.37
C THR A 101 11.08 5.63 10.13
N TYR A 102 10.69 5.41 8.88
CA TYR A 102 9.30 5.29 8.46
C TYR A 102 8.63 4.04 9.04
N GLY A 103 7.53 4.22 9.78
CA GLY A 103 6.86 3.15 10.53
C GLY A 103 6.19 2.07 9.67
N MET A 104 5.89 2.36 8.40
CA MET A 104 5.22 1.40 7.51
C MET A 104 6.04 0.13 7.25
N TYR A 105 7.37 0.19 7.37
CA TYR A 105 8.20 -1.02 7.28
C TYR A 105 7.81 -2.05 8.36
N GLU A 106 7.65 -1.60 9.61
CA GLU A 106 7.28 -2.45 10.73
C GLU A 106 5.84 -2.95 10.61
N VAL A 107 4.92 -2.07 10.19
CA VAL A 107 3.51 -2.41 10.00
C VAL A 107 3.36 -3.47 8.90
N SER A 108 3.97 -3.25 7.74
CA SER A 108 3.93 -4.20 6.62
C SER A 108 4.61 -5.53 6.97
N ALA A 109 5.71 -5.52 7.74
CA ALA A 109 6.34 -6.74 8.23
C ALA A 109 5.40 -7.53 9.16
N LYS A 110 4.78 -6.87 10.15
CA LYS A 110 3.83 -7.50 11.07
C LYS A 110 2.59 -8.08 10.36
N ILE A 111 2.07 -7.38 9.36
CA ILE A 111 0.97 -7.89 8.50
C ILE A 111 1.40 -9.20 7.82
N ASN A 112 2.61 -9.23 7.26
CA ASN A 112 3.17 -10.42 6.61
C ASN A 112 3.70 -11.47 7.61
N ASN A 113 3.58 -11.27 8.92
CA ASN A 113 4.13 -12.14 9.97
C ASN A 113 5.67 -12.30 9.85
N VAL A 114 6.35 -11.21 9.57
CA VAL A 114 7.81 -11.08 9.45
C VAL A 114 8.30 -10.15 10.56
N ASN A 115 9.41 -10.51 11.23
CA ASN A 115 9.94 -9.78 12.39
C ASN A 115 11.10 -8.85 12.04
#